data_AF-A0A816FZG8-F1
#
_entry.id   AF-A0A816FZG8-F1
#
_cell.length_a   1.000
_cell.length_b   1.000
_cell.length_c   1.000
_cell.angle_alpha   90.00
_cell.angle_beta   90.00
_cell.angle_gamma   90.00
#
_symmetry.space_group_name_H-M   'P 1'
#
loop_
_entity.id
_entity.type
_entity.pdbx_description
1 polymer ?
#
loop_
_entity_poly.entity_id
_entity_poly.type
_entity_poly.pdbx_seq_one_letter_code
_entity_poly.pdbx_strand_id
1 'polypeptide(L)'
;MTTTDNKILSSTIETYRHYAAQPTLSDIECCNQDSNDEILHLTPYFSTIDLVKLENLTYTRSFTYSLKTRQLLFTSNVTTINENIIRRLASPDGKYLALVTKEMKGEQELYYVQIWHGEHLIFGYEVSDSEISPHGKILPKNDYASFFEWSPDSRRLIFTAEEKRKSFKSYFTAEKLDDLGESFSTYRENWG
;
A
#
# COMPACT_ATOMS: atom_id res chain seq x y z
N MET A 1 3.67 -17.62 -27.43
CA MET A 1 3.84 -16.19 -27.78
C MET A 1 5.25 -15.98 -28.29
N THR A 2 5.43 -15.29 -29.40
CA THR A 2 6.76 -14.97 -29.92
C THR A 2 7.41 -13.88 -29.06
N THR A 3 8.74 -13.78 -29.08
CA THR A 3 9.50 -12.73 -28.36
C THR A 3 9.05 -11.31 -28.72
N THR A 4 8.54 -11.12 -29.94
CA THR A 4 7.99 -9.85 -30.42
C THR A 4 6.64 -9.53 -29.79
N ASP A 5 5.74 -10.50 -29.68
CA ASP A 5 4.41 -10.32 -29.06
C ASP A 5 4.53 -9.92 -27.59
N ASN A 6 5.47 -10.54 -26.87
CA ASN A 6 5.73 -10.21 -25.46
C ASN A 6 6.27 -8.78 -25.29
N LYS A 7 7.09 -8.30 -26.23
CA LYS A 7 7.65 -6.94 -26.20
C LYS A 7 6.59 -5.88 -26.50
N ILE A 8 5.67 -6.17 -27.42
CA ILE A 8 4.53 -5.28 -27.70
C ILE A 8 3.62 -5.21 -26.47
N LEU A 9 3.25 -6.37 -25.91
CA LEU A 9 2.40 -6.44 -24.72
C LEU A 9 3.00 -5.68 -23.53
N SER A 10 4.30 -5.86 -23.25
CA SER A 10 4.96 -5.15 -22.16
C SER A 10 4.94 -3.63 -22.37
N SER A 11 5.25 -3.18 -23.59
CA SER A 11 5.23 -1.75 -23.94
C SER A 11 3.83 -1.15 -23.85
N THR A 12 2.79 -1.87 -24.27
CA THR A 12 1.40 -1.43 -24.14
C THR A 12 0.99 -1.30 -22.67
N ILE A 13 1.36 -2.26 -21.82
CA ILE A 13 1.05 -2.22 -20.39
C ILE A 13 1.76 -1.03 -19.72
N GLU A 14 3.04 -0.82 -20.02
CA GLU A 14 3.81 0.32 -19.51
C GLU A 14 3.18 1.66 -19.92
N THR A 15 2.78 1.75 -21.19
CA THR A 15 2.12 2.95 -21.73
C THR A 15 0.80 3.22 -21.03
N TYR A 16 -0.05 2.19 -20.87
CA TYR A 16 -1.30 2.32 -20.14
C TYR A 16 -1.07 2.76 -18.69
N ARG A 17 -0.13 2.14 -17.98
CA ARG A 17 0.22 2.51 -16.60
C ARG A 17 0.67 3.96 -16.50
N HIS A 18 1.47 4.42 -17.45
CA HIS A 18 1.95 5.80 -17.48
C HIS A 18 0.83 6.84 -17.60
N TYR A 19 -0.16 6.57 -18.46
CA TYR A 19 -1.30 7.47 -18.65
C TYR A 19 -2.33 7.36 -17.53
N ALA A 20 -2.58 6.16 -17.02
CA ALA A 20 -3.50 5.95 -15.91
C ALA A 20 -3.00 6.59 -14.61
N ALA A 21 -1.67 6.65 -14.40
CA ALA A 21 -1.06 7.30 -13.23
C ALA A 21 -0.94 8.83 -13.34
N GLN A 22 -1.51 9.46 -14.39
CA GLN A 22 -1.53 10.91 -14.52
C GLN A 22 -2.60 11.49 -13.59
N PRO A 23 -2.24 12.33 -12.63
CA PRO A 23 -3.21 12.87 -11.71
C PRO A 23 -4.04 13.98 -12.34
N THR A 24 -5.33 13.95 -12.06
CA THR A 24 -6.24 15.04 -12.36
C THR A 24 -6.34 15.95 -11.15
N LEU A 25 -6.17 17.26 -11.36
CA LEU A 25 -6.42 18.26 -10.34
C LEU A 25 -7.94 18.35 -10.08
N SER A 26 -8.34 18.15 -8.84
CA SER A 26 -9.74 18.17 -8.40
C SER A 26 -10.13 19.50 -7.76
N ASP A 27 -9.27 20.06 -6.92
CA ASP A 27 -9.51 21.30 -6.19
C ASP A 27 -8.18 21.95 -5.74
N ILE A 28 -8.22 23.21 -5.31
CA ILE A 28 -7.08 23.92 -4.72
C ILE A 28 -7.54 24.75 -3.54
N GLU A 29 -6.98 24.48 -2.36
CA GLU A 29 -7.01 25.41 -1.25
C GLU A 29 -5.81 26.36 -1.32
N CYS A 30 -6.05 27.64 -1.07
CA CYS A 30 -5.05 28.69 -1.14
C CYS A 30 -5.19 29.62 0.06
N CYS A 31 -4.08 29.91 0.75
CA CYS A 31 -4.04 30.92 1.79
C CYS A 31 -2.75 31.74 1.74
N ASN A 32 -2.86 33.03 2.07
CA ASN A 32 -1.71 33.88 2.30
C ASN A 32 -1.28 33.72 3.76
N GLN A 33 0.00 33.47 4.02
CA GLN A 33 0.49 33.22 5.39
C GLN A 33 0.95 34.47 6.12
N ASP A 34 1.32 35.53 5.40
CA ASP A 34 2.02 36.67 5.97
C ASP A 34 1.21 37.97 5.86
N SER A 35 1.46 38.89 6.79
CA SER A 35 0.81 40.20 6.84
C SER A 35 1.09 41.10 5.63
N ASN A 36 2.08 40.72 4.81
CA ASN A 36 2.49 41.45 3.62
C ASN A 36 2.01 40.78 2.32
N ASP A 37 1.27 39.67 2.41
CA ASP A 37 0.85 38.85 1.26
C ASP A 37 2.01 38.48 0.31
N GLU A 38 3.24 38.29 0.82
CA GLU A 38 4.41 37.89 0.02
C GLU A 38 4.59 36.37 -0.01
N ILE A 39 3.91 35.61 0.86
CA ILE A 39 3.99 34.15 0.95
C ILE A 39 2.63 33.51 0.66
N LEU A 40 2.61 32.72 -0.41
CA LEU A 40 1.45 31.96 -0.86
C LEU A 40 1.59 30.50 -0.48
N HIS A 41 0.59 29.96 0.20
CA HIS A 41 0.46 28.52 0.44
C HIS A 41 -0.64 27.95 -0.43
N LEU A 42 -0.29 26.91 -1.17
CA LEU A 42 -1.19 26.18 -2.05
C LEU A 42 -1.26 24.73 -1.60
N THR A 43 -2.48 24.23 -1.43
CA THR A 43 -2.78 22.84 -1.13
C THR A 43 -3.73 22.32 -2.21
N PRO A 44 -3.21 21.95 -3.39
CA PRO A 44 -3.98 21.25 -4.42
C PRO A 44 -4.41 19.85 -3.96
N TYR A 45 -5.57 19.44 -4.44
CA TYR A 45 -6.15 18.12 -4.28
C TYR A 45 -6.13 17.42 -5.63
N PHE A 46 -5.56 16.22 -5.67
CA PHE A 46 -5.44 15.42 -6.87
C PHE A 46 -6.24 14.12 -6.74
N SER A 47 -6.66 13.60 -7.89
CA SER A 47 -7.26 12.27 -8.04
C SER A 47 -6.50 11.48 -9.11
N THR A 48 -6.22 10.22 -8.84
CA THR A 48 -5.64 9.26 -9.79
C THR A 48 -6.28 7.89 -9.58
N ILE A 49 -6.21 7.00 -10.56
CA ILE A 49 -6.63 5.61 -10.35
C ILE A 49 -5.50 4.83 -9.66
N ASP A 50 -5.81 4.13 -8.57
CA ASP A 50 -4.97 3.08 -8.01
C ASP A 50 -5.21 1.80 -8.82
N LEU A 51 -4.21 1.38 -9.61
CA LEU A 51 -4.34 0.20 -10.47
C LEU A 51 -4.29 -1.13 -9.71
N VAL A 52 -3.90 -1.12 -8.43
CA VAL A 52 -3.91 -2.31 -7.56
C VAL A 52 -5.32 -2.50 -7.00
N LYS A 53 -5.89 -1.43 -6.44
CA LYS A 53 -7.23 -1.46 -5.84
C LYS A 53 -8.36 -1.32 -6.88
N LEU A 54 -8.04 -0.79 -8.07
CA LEU A 54 -8.99 -0.39 -9.12
C LEU A 54 -9.98 0.67 -8.66
N GLU A 55 -9.50 1.61 -7.85
CA GLU A 55 -10.31 2.67 -7.22
C GLU A 55 -9.68 4.05 -7.43
N ASN A 56 -10.48 5.11 -7.24
CA ASN A 56 -9.97 6.48 -7.27
C ASN A 56 -9.27 6.82 -5.97
N LEU A 57 -7.98 7.12 -6.06
CA LEU A 57 -7.13 7.56 -4.98
C LEU A 57 -7.07 9.09 -4.99
N THR A 58 -7.44 9.67 -3.85
CA THR A 58 -7.35 11.13 -3.64
C THR A 58 -6.21 11.45 -2.70
N TYR A 59 -5.48 12.53 -3.00
CA TYR A 59 -4.33 12.93 -2.21
C TYR A 59 -4.05 14.42 -2.35
N THR A 60 -3.24 14.95 -1.45
CA THR A 60 -2.82 16.35 -1.44
C THR A 60 -1.34 16.49 -1.11
N ARG A 61 -0.80 17.64 -1.50
CA ARG A 61 0.57 18.06 -1.23
C ARG A 61 0.58 19.58 -1.12
N SER A 62 1.26 20.11 -0.11
CA SER A 62 1.34 21.55 0.11
C SER A 62 2.60 22.14 -0.52
N PHE A 63 2.45 23.31 -1.12
CA PHE A 63 3.51 24.11 -1.72
C PHE A 63 3.53 25.49 -1.05
N THR A 64 4.72 25.96 -0.73
CA THR A 64 4.92 27.33 -0.25
C THR A 64 5.73 28.10 -1.27
N TYR A 65 5.20 29.23 -1.72
CA TYR A 65 5.80 30.05 -2.75
C TYR A 65 6.01 31.48 -2.27
N SER A 66 7.18 32.05 -2.55
CA SER A 66 7.45 33.47 -2.31
C SER A 66 7.11 34.27 -3.56
N LEU A 67 6.09 35.13 -3.47
CA LEU A 67 5.68 36.01 -4.57
C LEU A 67 6.76 37.06 -4.88
N LYS A 68 7.49 37.52 -3.85
CA LYS A 68 8.59 38.48 -3.98
C LYS A 68 9.77 37.95 -4.78
N THR A 69 10.25 36.76 -4.42
CA THR A 69 11.43 36.15 -5.07
C THR A 69 11.05 35.28 -6.26
N ARG A 70 9.77 34.96 -6.41
CA ARG A 70 9.21 34.03 -7.40
C ARG A 70 9.80 32.62 -7.29
N GLN A 71 10.04 32.18 -6.06
CA GLN A 71 10.66 30.88 -5.78
C GLN A 71 9.76 29.99 -4.94
N LEU A 72 9.81 28.69 -5.25
CA LEU A 72 9.23 27.65 -4.41
C LEU A 72 10.12 27.48 -3.18
N LEU A 73 9.58 27.79 -2.01
CA LEU A 73 10.29 27.72 -0.73
C LEU A 73 10.21 26.34 -0.09
N PHE A 74 9.07 25.67 -0.24
CA PHE A 74 8.82 24.40 0.41
C PHE A 74 7.85 23.54 -0.39
N THR A 75 8.01 22.23 -0.25
CA THR A 75 7.06 21.24 -0.74
C THR A 75 6.93 20.13 0.30
N SER A 76 5.71 19.83 0.71
CA SER A 76 5.45 18.74 1.64
C SER A 76 5.67 17.38 0.96
N ASN A 77 5.54 16.29 1.70
CA ASN A 77 5.33 14.97 1.09
C ASN A 77 3.84 14.79 0.72
N VAL A 78 3.55 13.87 -0.19
CA VAL A 78 2.17 13.46 -0.52
C VAL A 78 1.48 12.90 0.72
N THR A 79 0.22 13.29 0.88
CA THR A 79 -0.67 12.79 1.92
C THR A 79 -1.93 12.27 1.25
N THR A 80 -2.17 10.95 1.32
CA THR A 80 -3.39 10.35 0.79
C THR A 80 -4.58 10.67 1.70
N ILE A 81 -5.73 10.92 1.09
CA ILE A 81 -6.96 11.31 1.79
C ILE A 81 -7.82 10.07 1.90
N ASN A 82 -8.39 9.84 3.08
CA ASN A 82 -9.21 8.67 3.43
C ASN A 82 -8.49 7.31 3.50
N GLU A 83 -7.16 7.27 3.41
CA GLU A 83 -6.42 6.04 3.67
C GLU A 83 -5.96 5.94 5.12
N ASN A 84 -6.10 4.76 5.72
CA ASN A 84 -5.58 4.49 7.05
C ASN A 84 -4.08 4.17 6.97
N ILE A 85 -3.28 5.22 6.99
CA ILE A 85 -1.81 5.13 6.94
C ILE A 85 -1.29 4.63 8.30
N ILE A 86 -0.64 3.45 8.29
CA ILE A 86 -0.03 2.87 9.49
C ILE A 86 1.48 3.05 9.54
N ARG A 87 2.13 3.31 8.39
CA ARG A 87 3.54 3.70 8.27
C ARG A 87 3.74 4.69 7.15
N ARG A 88 4.69 5.60 7.37
CA ARG A 88 5.15 6.59 6.40
C ARG A 88 6.63 6.82 6.59
N LEU A 89 7.40 6.79 5.50
CA LEU A 89 8.82 7.10 5.55
C LEU A 89 9.32 7.69 4.22
N ALA A 90 9.95 8.86 4.29
CA ALA A 90 10.66 9.44 3.15
C ALA A 90 12.00 8.75 2.94
N SER A 91 12.42 8.59 1.69
CA SER A 91 13.74 8.06 1.36
C SER A 91 14.86 9.02 1.79
N PRO A 92 16.08 8.53 2.05
CA PRO A 92 17.21 9.37 2.46
C PRO A 92 17.53 10.53 1.50
N ASP A 93 17.32 10.33 0.20
CA ASP A 93 17.48 11.35 -0.84
C ASP A 93 16.25 12.27 -1.02
N GLY A 94 15.18 12.04 -0.26
CA GLY A 94 13.95 12.84 -0.27
C GLY A 94 13.09 12.70 -1.52
N LYS A 95 13.45 11.82 -2.46
CA LYS A 95 12.72 11.67 -3.74
C LYS A 95 11.49 10.77 -3.63
N TYR A 96 11.56 9.78 -2.75
CA TYR A 96 10.52 8.77 -2.62
C TYR A 96 9.83 8.86 -1.28
N LEU A 97 8.55 8.52 -1.27
CA LEU A 97 7.77 8.33 -0.06
C LEU A 97 7.20 6.92 -0.04
N ALA A 98 7.57 6.14 0.96
CA ALA A 98 6.95 4.86 1.24
C ALA A 98 5.77 5.04 2.20
N LEU A 99 4.63 4.45 1.84
CA LEU A 99 3.42 4.37 2.65
C LEU A 99 3.02 2.93 2.85
N VAL A 100 2.52 2.63 4.05
CA VAL A 100 1.76 1.41 4.31
C VAL A 100 0.37 1.80 4.75
N THR A 101 -0.62 1.31 4.04
CA THR A 101 -2.03 1.55 4.33
C THR A 101 -2.70 0.26 4.77
N LYS A 102 -3.64 0.38 5.71
CA LYS A 102 -4.49 -0.71 6.16
C LYS A 102 -5.91 -0.49 5.67
N GLU A 103 -6.58 -1.54 5.23
CA GLU A 103 -7.99 -1.51 4.86
C GLU A 103 -8.73 -2.71 5.48
N MET A 104 -10.01 -2.53 5.78
CA MET A 104 -10.90 -3.60 6.23
C MET A 104 -11.82 -3.99 5.09
N LYS A 105 -11.71 -5.23 4.60
CA LYS A 105 -12.63 -5.80 3.62
C LYS A 105 -13.43 -6.91 4.30
N GLY A 106 -14.57 -6.54 4.88
CA GLY A 106 -15.32 -7.42 5.79
C GLY A 106 -14.53 -7.65 7.09
N GLU A 107 -14.30 -8.90 7.46
CA GLU A 107 -13.49 -9.27 8.63
C GLU A 107 -11.98 -9.35 8.33
N GLN A 108 -11.59 -9.21 7.06
CA GLN A 108 -10.19 -9.35 6.64
C GLN A 108 -9.48 -8.00 6.61
N GLU A 109 -8.28 -7.97 7.20
CA GLU A 109 -7.36 -6.85 7.12
C GLU A 109 -6.47 -6.98 5.89
N LEU A 110 -6.50 -5.98 5.01
CA LEU A 110 -5.62 -5.88 3.86
C LEU A 110 -4.56 -4.81 4.13
N TYR A 111 -3.33 -5.11 3.71
CA TYR A 111 -2.20 -4.20 3.84
C TYR A 111 -1.64 -3.94 2.46
N TYR A 112 -1.40 -2.67 2.15
CA TYR A 112 -0.81 -2.26 0.88
C TYR A 112 0.47 -1.49 1.15
N VAL A 113 1.52 -1.82 0.40
CA VAL A 113 2.76 -1.04 0.36
C VAL A 113 2.71 -0.19 -0.91
N GLN A 114 2.93 1.11 -0.77
CA GLN A 114 2.91 2.07 -1.86
C GLN A 114 4.21 2.89 -1.83
N ILE A 115 4.80 3.12 -3.01
CA ILE A 115 5.95 4.01 -3.21
C ILE A 115 5.54 5.13 -4.15
N TRP A 116 5.74 6.35 -3.68
CA TRP A 116 5.44 7.57 -4.40
C TRP A 116 6.71 8.28 -4.83
N HIS A 117 6.66 8.92 -6.00
CA HIS A 117 7.69 9.84 -6.49
C HIS A 117 7.01 11.13 -6.95
N GLY A 118 7.23 12.21 -6.20
CA GLY A 118 6.43 13.43 -6.36
C GLY A 118 4.96 13.13 -6.15
N GLU A 119 4.12 13.51 -7.12
CA GLU A 119 2.68 13.29 -7.11
C GLU A 119 2.27 11.93 -7.68
N HIS A 120 3.20 11.08 -8.14
CA HIS A 120 2.85 9.83 -8.82
C HIS A 120 3.04 8.61 -7.90
N LEU A 121 2.03 7.75 -7.85
CA LEU A 121 2.14 6.40 -7.32
C LEU A 121 2.88 5.54 -8.35
N ILE A 122 4.15 5.24 -8.10
CA ILE A 122 5.02 4.53 -9.06
C ILE A 122 5.07 3.03 -8.82
N PHE A 123 4.73 2.60 -7.61
CA PHE A 123 4.71 1.19 -7.25
C PHE A 123 3.72 0.97 -6.11
N GLY A 124 2.95 -0.11 -6.20
CA GLY A 124 2.07 -0.54 -5.14
C GLY A 124 1.74 -2.02 -5.28
N TYR A 125 1.49 -2.69 -4.16
CA TYR A 125 0.94 -4.05 -4.16
C TYR A 125 0.24 -4.37 -2.84
N GLU A 126 -0.65 -5.35 -2.88
CA GLU A 126 -1.27 -5.94 -1.70
C GLU A 126 -0.31 -6.97 -1.08
N VAL A 127 0.03 -6.80 0.19
CA VAL A 127 0.98 -7.66 0.92
C VAL A 127 0.45 -9.10 1.02
N SER A 128 -0.86 -9.25 1.16
CA SER A 128 -1.55 -10.54 1.27
C SER A 128 -1.89 -11.20 -0.07
N ASP A 129 -1.47 -10.67 -1.21
CA ASP A 129 -1.60 -11.34 -2.50
C ASP A 129 -0.64 -12.54 -2.58
N SER A 130 -1.15 -13.76 -2.78
CA SER A 130 -0.33 -14.99 -2.84
C SER A 130 0.54 -15.12 -4.10
N GLU A 131 0.19 -14.44 -5.19
CA GLU A 131 0.99 -14.45 -6.42
C GLU A 131 2.18 -13.48 -6.31
N ILE A 132 1.99 -12.38 -5.59
CA ILE A 132 2.96 -11.28 -5.51
C ILE A 132 3.81 -11.34 -4.23
N SER A 133 3.25 -11.83 -3.11
CA SER A 133 3.88 -11.73 -1.79
C SER A 133 3.58 -12.92 -0.86
N PRO A 134 4.62 -13.56 -0.27
CA PRO A 134 4.44 -14.64 0.69
C PRO A 134 4.02 -14.15 2.09
N HIS A 135 3.82 -12.85 2.27
CA HIS A 135 3.65 -12.23 3.58
C HIS A 135 2.18 -12.10 4.01
N GLY A 136 1.96 -12.14 5.32
CA GLY A 136 0.71 -11.87 5.99
C GLY A 136 0.62 -10.42 6.43
N LYS A 137 0.23 -10.18 7.69
CA LYS A 137 0.06 -8.82 8.21
C LYS A 137 1.41 -8.12 8.38
N ILE A 138 1.44 -6.81 8.14
CA ILE A 138 2.59 -5.98 8.52
C ILE A 138 2.50 -5.71 10.02
N LEU A 139 3.58 -5.98 10.75
CA LEU A 139 3.61 -5.78 12.20
C LEU A 139 3.37 -4.30 12.56
N PRO A 140 2.71 -3.97 13.68
CA PRO A 140 2.47 -2.59 14.11
C PRO A 140 3.75 -1.93 14.66
N LYS A 141 3.76 -0.58 14.72
CA LYS A 141 4.99 0.21 14.97
C LYS A 141 5.61 -0.07 16.34
N ASN A 142 4.77 -0.52 17.26
CA ASN A 142 5.12 -0.71 18.65
C ASN A 142 5.66 -2.12 18.94
N ASP A 143 5.82 -2.95 17.92
CA ASP A 143 6.48 -4.25 18.06
C ASP A 143 8.00 -4.08 17.96
N TYR A 144 8.75 -4.67 18.90
CA TYR A 144 10.22 -4.54 18.98
C TYR A 144 10.93 -5.10 17.74
N ALA A 145 10.29 -5.99 16.98
CA ALA A 145 10.81 -6.55 15.74
C ALA A 145 10.23 -5.89 14.47
N SER A 146 9.43 -4.82 14.59
CA SER A 146 8.85 -4.11 13.44
C SER A 146 9.87 -3.16 12.81
N PHE A 147 10.43 -3.54 11.66
CA PHE A 147 11.21 -2.65 10.81
C PHE A 147 10.35 -2.05 9.69
N PHE A 148 10.65 -0.82 9.29
CA PHE A 148 10.13 -0.16 8.09
C PHE A 148 11.11 0.94 7.71
N GLU A 149 12.13 0.62 6.91
CA GLU A 149 13.29 1.48 6.67
C GLU A 149 13.77 1.42 5.22
N TRP A 150 14.21 2.57 4.72
CA TRP A 150 14.90 2.65 3.44
C TRP A 150 16.37 2.30 3.61
N SER A 151 16.95 1.65 2.61
CA SER A 151 18.40 1.55 2.49
C SER A 151 19.02 2.95 2.33
N PRO A 152 20.28 3.17 2.77
CA PRO A 152 20.93 4.48 2.69
C PRO A 152 21.02 5.06 1.27
N ASP A 153 20.96 4.22 0.24
CA ASP A 153 20.98 4.60 -1.18
C ASP A 153 19.59 4.83 -1.79
N SER A 154 18.52 4.81 -0.99
CA SER A 154 17.12 4.94 -1.40
C SER A 154 16.60 3.87 -2.38
N ARG A 155 17.33 2.77 -2.61
CA ARG A 155 16.96 1.77 -3.62
C ARG A 155 16.12 0.61 -3.09
N ARG A 156 16.13 0.38 -1.78
CA ARG A 156 15.46 -0.76 -1.15
C ARG A 156 14.67 -0.28 0.06
N LEU A 157 13.52 -0.87 0.26
CA LEU A 157 12.72 -0.71 1.47
C LEU A 157 12.67 -2.06 2.16
N ILE A 158 13.06 -2.10 3.43
CA ILE A 158 12.91 -3.27 4.29
C ILE A 158 11.72 -3.07 5.21
N PHE A 159 10.93 -4.12 5.42
CA PHE A 159 9.87 -4.10 6.40
C PHE A 159 9.60 -5.49 6.98
N THR A 160 9.07 -5.55 8.19
CA THR A 160 8.70 -6.81 8.84
C THR A 160 7.23 -7.12 8.62
N ALA A 161 6.94 -8.34 8.18
CA ALA A 161 5.59 -8.87 8.05
C ALA A 161 5.53 -10.34 8.49
N GLU A 162 4.35 -10.80 8.85
CA GLU A 162 4.09 -12.20 9.20
C GLU A 162 4.38 -13.11 8.00
N GLU A 163 4.79 -14.34 8.28
CA GLU A 163 4.83 -15.39 7.26
C GLU A 163 3.43 -15.99 7.11
N LYS A 164 2.91 -16.07 5.87
CA LYS A 164 1.67 -16.81 5.64
C LYS A 164 1.89 -18.28 5.96
N ARG A 165 1.10 -18.82 6.89
CA ARG A 165 1.04 -20.27 7.10
C ARG A 165 0.55 -20.94 5.82
N LYS A 166 1.32 -21.90 5.31
CA LYS A 166 0.84 -22.80 4.26
C LYS A 166 -0.40 -23.52 4.79
N SER A 167 -1.45 -23.62 3.98
CA SER A 167 -2.63 -24.39 4.36
C SER A 167 -2.19 -25.83 4.63
N PHE A 168 -2.36 -26.29 5.87
CA PHE A 168 -2.19 -27.69 6.18
C PHE A 168 -3.32 -28.43 5.48
N LYS A 169 -2.99 -29.31 4.53
CA LYS A 169 -3.96 -30.32 4.10
C LYS A 169 -4.27 -31.17 5.32
N SER A 170 -5.52 -31.15 5.78
CA SER A 170 -5.96 -32.07 6.83
C SER A 170 -5.64 -33.49 6.38
N TYR A 171 -4.85 -34.21 7.16
CA TYR A 171 -4.65 -35.65 6.96
C TYR A 171 -5.87 -36.46 7.43
N PHE A 172 -6.81 -35.81 8.13
CA PHE A 172 -8.07 -36.40 8.51
C PHE A 172 -9.10 -36.03 7.45
N THR A 173 -9.28 -36.93 6.49
CA THR A 173 -10.54 -37.04 5.77
C THR A 173 -11.50 -37.65 6.78
N ALA A 174 -12.41 -36.86 7.34
CA ALA A 174 -13.61 -37.45 7.92
C ALA A 174 -14.39 -38.04 6.75
N GLU A 175 -14.05 -39.28 6.37
CA GLU A 175 -15.00 -40.11 5.63
C GLU A 175 -16.29 -40.07 6.45
N LYS A 176 -17.37 -39.65 5.79
CA LYS A 176 -18.71 -39.52 6.37
C LYS A 176 -19.03 -40.77 7.19
N LEU A 177 -18.93 -40.62 8.50
CA LEU A 177 -19.37 -41.61 9.48
C LEU A 177 -20.87 -41.40 9.82
N ASP A 178 -21.63 -40.87 8.86
CA ASP A 178 -23.06 -40.56 9.01
C ASP A 178 -23.97 -41.63 8.37
N ASP A 179 -23.41 -42.71 7.79
CA ASP A 179 -24.20 -43.78 7.14
C ASP A 179 -24.21 -45.12 7.89
N LEU A 180 -23.69 -45.16 9.12
CA LEU A 180 -23.93 -46.29 10.04
C LEU A 180 -24.52 -45.71 11.32
N GLY A 181 -25.85 -45.57 11.31
CA GLY A 181 -26.62 -45.28 12.49
C GLY A 181 -26.41 -46.38 13.53
N GLU A 182 -25.48 -46.19 14.45
CA GLU A 182 -25.45 -46.89 15.72
C GLU A 182 -24.64 -46.09 16.75
N SER A 183 -25.36 -45.64 17.77
CA SER A 183 -24.82 -44.97 18.95
C SER A 183 -23.93 -45.95 19.74
N PHE A 184 -22.61 -45.76 19.71
CA PHE A 184 -21.72 -46.43 20.67
C PHE A 184 -20.68 -45.46 21.22
N SER A 185 -21.09 -44.69 22.23
CA SER A 185 -20.19 -44.19 23.26
C SER A 185 -20.29 -45.10 24.48
N THR A 186 -19.61 -46.25 24.47
CA THR A 186 -19.22 -46.94 25.70
C THR A 186 -17.79 -46.55 26.02
N TYR A 187 -17.66 -45.60 26.94
CA TYR A 187 -16.41 -45.27 27.60
C TYR A 187 -15.90 -46.55 28.29
N ARG A 188 -14.78 -47.12 27.85
CA ARG A 188 -14.04 -48.14 28.60
C ARG A 188 -12.96 -47.45 29.41
N GLU A 189 -13.26 -47.13 30.66
CA GLU A 189 -12.25 -46.99 31.69
C GLU A 189 -11.73 -48.40 32.02
N ASN A 190 -10.62 -48.78 31.43
CA ASN A 190 -9.73 -49.82 31.93
C ASN A 190 -8.35 -49.56 31.32
N TRP A 191 -7.67 -48.57 31.88
CA TRP A 191 -6.21 -48.47 31.82
C TRP A 191 -5.71 -48.78 33.23
N GLY A 192 -4.91 -49.85 33.33
CA GLY A 192 -4.23 -50.25 34.55
C GLY A 192 -3.10 -49.33 34.95
#